data_AF-A0A532CKG8-F1
#
_entry.id   AF-A0A532CKG8-F1
#
_cell.length_a   1.000
_cell.length_b   1.000
_cell.length_c   1.000
_cell.angle_alpha   90.00
_cell.angle_beta   90.00
_cell.angle_gamma   90.00
#
_symmetry.space_group_name_H-M   'P 1'
#
loop_
_entity.id
_entity.type
_entity.pdbx_description
1 polymer ?
#
loop_
_entity_poly.entity_id
_entity_poly.type
_entity_poly.pdbx_seq_one_letter_code
_entity_poly.pdbx_strand_id
1 'polypeptide(L)' 'IRIVVRAALGARGKLSIQPPLMLHAYSGNGPSERAELINNGLASLFRD' A
#
# COMPACT_ATOMS: atom_id res chain seq x y z
N ILE A 1 11.95 -4.38 -4.31
CA ILE A 1 10.88 -3.40 -4.59
C ILE A 1 9.72 -4.15 -5.23
N ARG A 2 8.47 -3.83 -4.86
CA ARG A 2 7.26 -4.45 -5.43
C ARG A 2 6.30 -3.35 -5.88
N ILE A 3 5.56 -3.61 -6.95
CA ILE A 3 4.50 -2.72 -7.45
C ILE A 3 3.20 -3.50 -7.39
N VAL A 4 2.20 -2.93 -6.72
CA VAL A 4 0.85 -3.50 -6.65
C VAL A 4 -0.08 -2.59 -7.44
N VAL A 5 -0.81 -3.19 -8.37
CA VAL A 5 -1.74 -2.47 -9.25
C VAL A 5 -3.15 -2.95 -8.97
N ARG A 6 -4.09 -2.01 -8.90
CA ARG A 6 -5.53 -2.31 -8.91
C ARG A 6 -6.19 -1.52 -10.03
N ALA A 7 -7.09 -2.19 -10.74
CA ALA A 7 -7.91 -1.61 -11.80
C ALA A 7 -9.32 -2.20 -11.75
N ALA A 8 -10.29 -1.50 -12.33
CA ALA A 8 -11.65 -2.02 -12.56
C ALA A 8 -11.85 -2.32 -14.04
N LEU A 9 -12.54 -3.43 -14.34
CA LEU A 9 -12.84 -3.83 -15.72
C LEU A 9 -13.66 -2.74 -16.42
N GLY A 10 -13.23 -2.31 -17.60
CA GLY A 10 -13.91 -1.28 -18.39
C GLY A 10 -13.64 0.16 -17.93
N ALA A 11 -12.81 0.39 -16.91
CA ALA A 11 -12.45 1.74 -16.48
C ALA A 11 -11.71 2.53 -17.58
N ARG A 12 -12.05 3.81 -17.72
CA ARG A 12 -11.43 4.75 -18.69
C ARG A 12 -10.74 5.95 -18.01
N GLY A 13 -10.62 5.89 -16.69
CA GLY A 13 -9.94 6.91 -15.90
C GLY A 13 -8.42 6.91 -16.14
N LYS A 14 -7.75 7.98 -15.72
CA LYS A 14 -6.29 8.11 -15.79
C LYS A 14 -5.63 7.28 -14.67
N LEU A 15 -4.39 6.85 -14.93
CA LEU A 15 -3.53 6.24 -13.91
C LEU A 15 -3.28 7.23 -12.77
N SER A 16 -3.37 6.75 -11.52
CA SER A 16 -2.95 7.49 -10.34
C SER A 16 -1.83 6.74 -9.63
N ILE A 17 -0.76 7.45 -9.28
CA ILE A 17 0.34 6.90 -8.48
C ILE A 17 0.05 7.23 -7.02
N GLN A 18 -0.14 6.19 -6.21
CA GLN A 18 -0.34 6.34 -4.77
C GLN A 18 1.00 6.49 -4.04
N PRO A 19 1.04 7.14 -2.87
CA PRO A 19 2.24 7.18 -2.05
C PRO A 19 2.78 5.77 -1.79
N PRO A 20 4.11 5.56 -1.82
CA PRO A 20 4.70 4.25 -1.59
C PRO A 20 4.41 3.76 -0.17
N LEU A 21 4.26 2.44 -0.01
CA LEU A 21 4.22 1.81 1.31
C LEU A 21 5.64 1.44 1.75
N MET A 22 6.15 2.12 2.76
CA MET A 22 7.40 1.76 3.42
C MET A 22 7.16 0.51 4.26
N LEU A 23 7.87 -0.59 3.97
CA LEU A 23 7.67 -1.84 4.70
C LEU A 23 8.29 -1.81 6.09
N HIS A 24 9.50 -1.28 6.23
CA HIS A 24 10.20 -1.19 7.51
C HIS A 24 10.15 0.22 8.08
N ALA A 25 10.19 0.32 9.40
CA ALA A 25 10.38 1.59 10.09
C ALA A 25 11.76 2.19 9.79
N TYR A 26 11.92 3.49 10.04
CA TYR A 26 13.21 4.18 9.84
C TYR A 26 14.33 3.61 10.73
N SER A 27 13.96 3.08 11.90
CA SER A 27 14.86 2.40 12.83
C SER A 27 14.31 1.04 13.24
N GLY A 28 15.18 0.04 13.35
CA GLY A 28 14.83 -1.32 13.71
C GLY A 28 14.39 -2.17 12.51
N ASN A 29 14.22 -3.48 12.74
CA ASN A 29 13.83 -4.45 11.71
C ASN A 29 12.31 -4.67 11.63
N GLY A 30 11.55 -3.97 12.46
CA GLY A 30 10.09 -4.06 12.50
C GLY A 30 9.43 -3.41 11.28
N PRO A 31 8.18 -3.79 10.98
CA PRO A 31 7.39 -3.12 9.96
C PRO A 31 7.10 -1.66 10.35
N SER A 32 6.86 -0.81 9.36
CA SER A 32 6.33 0.53 9.63
C SER A 32 4.92 0.41 10.20
N GLU A 33 4.46 1.43 10.93
CA GLU A 33 3.12 1.46 11.54
C GLU A 33 2.01 1.13 10.51
N ARG A 34 2.09 1.73 9.32
CA ARG A 34 1.12 1.46 8.25
C ARG A 34 1.22 0.03 7.73
N ALA A 35 2.42 -0.50 7.56
CA ALA A 35 2.62 -1.87 7.09
C ALA A 35 2.09 -2.87 8.13
N GLU A 36 2.28 -2.61 9.43
CA GLU A 36 1.77 -3.43 10.52
C GLU A 36 0.25 -3.51 10.51
N LEU A 37 -0.44 -2.37 10.39
CA LEU A 37 -1.91 -2.35 10.30
C LEU A 37 -2.43 -3.15 9.10
N ILE A 38 -1.78 -3.04 7.93
CA ILE A 38 -2.18 -3.79 6.74
C ILE A 38 -1.92 -5.29 6.92
N ASN A 39 -0.76 -5.66 7.45
CA ASN A 39 -0.38 -7.06 7.68
C ASN A 39 -1.36 -7.75 8.64
N ASN A 40 -1.83 -7.04 9.66
CA ASN A 40 -2.81 -7.52 10.62
C ASN A 40 -4.27 -7.44 10.13
N GLY A 41 -4.50 -7.03 8.88
CA GLY A 41 -5.84 -6.89 8.32
C GLY A 41 -6.68 -5.75 8.92
N LEU A 42 -6.05 -4.84 9.66
CA LEU A 42 -6.70 -3.70 10.33
C LEU A 42 -6.83 -2.48 9.42
N ALA A 43 -6.16 -2.49 8.26
CA ALA A 43 -6.25 -1.43 7.26
C ALA A 43 -6.14 -1.98 5.82
N SER A 44 -6.72 -1.28 4.85
CA SER A 44 -6.59 -1.59 3.43
C SER A 44 -5.27 -1.04 2.84
N LEU A 45 -4.70 -1.78 1.88
CA LEU A 45 -3.53 -1.35 1.13
C LEU A 45 -3.80 -0.08 0.32
N PHE A 46 -5.00 0.02 -0.24
CA PHE A 46 -5.47 1.18 -0.97
C PHE A 46 -6.49 1.96 -0.12
N ARG A 47 -6.48 3.29 -0.21
CA ARG A 47 -7.22 4.20 0.68
C ARG A 47 -8.60 4.61 0.17
N ASP A 48 -9.17 3.85 -0.75
CA ASP A 48 -10.47 4.07 -1.39
C ASP A 48 -11.57 3.17 -0.85
#